data_AF-A0A9D7TWC4-F1
#
_entry.id   AF-A0A9D7TWC4-F1
#
_cell.length_a   1.000
_cell.length_b   1.000
_cell.length_c   1.000
_cell.angle_alpha   90.00
_cell.angle_beta   90.00
_cell.angle_gamma   90.00
#
_symmetry.space_group_name_H-M   'P 1'
#
loop_
_entity.id
_entity.type
_entity.pdbx_description
1 polymer ?
#
loop_
_entity_poly.entity_id
_entity_poly.type
_entity_poly.pdbx_seq_one_letter_code
_entity_poly.pdbx_strand_id
1 'polypeptide(L)'
;MKSAKIVFERNGIKLEYKDEIFDENTKEKIHHKVSVNEKEYIIFSGQVSRDNIGQTMKTYLDSFRDILNDAIRIQEKDFKVILVTQPEYVMFVLLQKSMLENFKEIVKHTKNKLEE
;
A
#
# COMPACT_ATOMS: atom_id res chain seq x y z
N MET A 1 -6.74 -6.72 7.14
CA MET A 1 -7.41 -5.74 6.24
C MET A 1 -8.56 -4.94 6.88
N LYS A 2 -9.36 -5.48 7.82
CA LYS A 2 -10.47 -4.71 8.45
C LYS A 2 -10.02 -3.42 9.15
N SER A 3 -8.85 -3.42 9.79
CA SER A 3 -8.30 -2.25 10.50
C SER A 3 -7.98 -1.08 9.58
N ALA A 4 -7.38 -1.34 8.40
CA ALA A 4 -7.04 -0.29 7.44
C ALA A 4 -8.32 0.43 6.97
N LYS A 5 -9.33 -0.32 6.53
CA LYS A 5 -10.62 0.25 6.10
C LYS A 5 -11.23 1.17 7.16
N ILE A 6 -11.25 0.75 8.42
CA ILE A 6 -11.77 1.57 9.54
C ILE A 6 -10.99 2.88 9.70
N VAL A 7 -9.65 2.85 9.58
CA VAL A 7 -8.81 4.05 9.67
C VAL A 7 -9.16 5.04 8.55
N PHE A 8 -9.31 4.58 7.31
CA PHE A 8 -9.63 5.44 6.17
C PHE A 8 -11.04 6.03 6.27
N GLU A 9 -12.03 5.22 6.62
CA GLU A 9 -13.42 5.68 6.80
C GLU A 9 -13.52 6.77 7.88
N ARG A 10 -12.83 6.60 9.02
CA ARG A 10 -12.78 7.62 10.08
C ARG A 10 -12.15 8.94 9.64
N ASN A 11 -11.23 8.90 8.68
CA ASN A 11 -10.59 10.10 8.13
C ASN A 11 -11.32 10.64 6.89
N GLY A 12 -12.52 10.14 6.59
CA GLY A 12 -13.32 10.59 5.45
C GLY A 12 -12.69 10.28 4.09
N ILE A 13 -11.86 9.23 4.01
CA ILE A 13 -11.25 8.72 2.78
C ILE A 13 -12.08 7.52 2.33
N LYS A 14 -12.68 7.61 1.14
CA LYS A 14 -13.42 6.51 0.53
C LYS A 14 -12.49 5.63 -0.28
N LEU A 15 -12.63 4.32 -0.12
CA LEU A 15 -11.90 3.32 -0.88
C LEU A 15 -12.91 2.31 -1.43
N GLU A 16 -13.33 2.51 -2.67
CA GLU A 16 -14.19 1.58 -3.38
C GLU A 16 -13.34 0.54 -4.09
N TYR A 17 -13.00 -0.53 -3.36
CA TYR A 17 -12.32 -1.69 -3.92
C TYR A 17 -13.31 -2.48 -4.79
N LYS A 18 -13.01 -2.60 -6.09
CA LYS A 18 -13.71 -3.51 -7.00
C LYS A 18 -12.72 -4.58 -7.47
N ASP A 19 -13.26 -5.79 -7.60
CA ASP A 19 -12.63 -7.11 -7.52
C ASP A 19 -11.26 -7.30 -8.18
N GLU A 20 -10.53 -8.27 -7.62
CA GLU A 20 -9.28 -8.81 -8.13
C GLU A 20 -9.55 -9.52 -9.48
N ILE A 21 -9.02 -8.99 -10.58
CA ILE A 21 -9.05 -9.71 -11.86
C ILE A 21 -7.83 -10.61 -11.90
N PHE A 22 -8.06 -11.93 -11.79
CA PHE A 22 -7.06 -12.96 -12.06
C PHE A 22 -7.14 -13.34 -13.53
N ASP A 23 -6.18 -12.89 -14.33
CA ASP A 23 -6.04 -13.35 -15.71
C ASP A 23 -5.24 -14.66 -15.73
N GLU A 24 -5.95 -15.79 -15.75
CA GLU A 24 -5.36 -17.14 -15.82
C GLU A 24 -4.88 -17.52 -17.24
N ASN A 25 -5.10 -16.68 -18.26
CA ASN A 25 -4.85 -17.06 -19.66
C ASN A 25 -3.38 -17.06 -20.08
N THR A 26 -2.43 -16.95 -19.15
CA THR A 26 -1.03 -17.21 -19.45
C THR A 26 -0.54 -18.29 -18.50
N LYS A 27 -0.07 -19.41 -19.04
CA LYS A 27 0.39 -20.61 -18.31
C LYS A 27 1.48 -20.36 -17.25
N GLU A 28 1.88 -19.11 -17.02
CA GLU A 28 3.08 -18.71 -16.31
C GLU A 28 3.05 -17.29 -15.68
N LYS A 29 1.95 -16.51 -15.69
CA LYS A 29 1.97 -15.16 -15.07
C LYS A 29 0.72 -14.87 -14.24
N ILE A 30 0.91 -14.48 -12.99
CA ILE A 30 -0.14 -13.93 -12.14
C ILE A 30 -0.22 -12.43 -12.44
N HIS A 31 -1.35 -11.99 -12.96
CA HIS A 31 -1.69 -10.58 -13.07
C HIS A 31 -2.73 -10.28 -12.00
N HIS A 32 -2.33 -9.59 -10.94
CA HIS A 32 -3.25 -9.13 -9.90
C HIS A 32 -3.56 -7.66 -10.15
N LYS A 33 -4.79 -7.40 -10.59
CA LYS A 33 -5.32 -6.05 -10.76
C LYS A 33 -6.35 -5.73 -9.69
N VAL A 34 -6.35 -4.49 -9.20
CA VAL A 34 -7.40 -3.97 -8.32
C VAL A 34 -7.90 -2.64 -8.87
N SER A 35 -9.20 -2.41 -8.79
CA SER A 35 -9.77 -1.10 -9.06
C SER A 35 -10.06 -0.39 -7.74
N VAL A 36 -9.54 0.83 -7.58
CA VAL A 36 -9.80 1.70 -6.43
C VAL A 36 -10.26 3.05 -6.93
N ASN A 37 -11.48 3.46 -6.53
CA ASN A 37 -12.08 4.73 -6.93
C ASN A 37 -12.06 4.91 -8.47
N GLU A 38 -12.54 3.89 -9.19
CA GLU A 38 -12.67 3.85 -10.66
C GLU A 38 -11.35 3.84 -11.46
N LYS A 39 -10.20 3.83 -10.77
CA LYS A 39 -8.88 3.65 -11.40
C LYS A 39 -8.40 2.22 -11.22
N GLU A 40 -7.99 1.57 -12.32
CA GLU A 40 -7.37 0.24 -12.30
C GLU A 40 -5.87 0.34 -11.98
N TYR A 41 -5.39 -0.57 -11.14
CA TYR A 41 -3.99 -0.70 -10.76
C TYR A 41 -3.52 -2.14 -10.94
N ILE A 42 -2.28 -2.31 -11.39
CA ILE A 42 -1.60 -3.60 -11.43
C ILE A 42 -0.77 -3.70 -10.15
N ILE A 43 -1.16 -4.56 -9.22
CA ILE A 43 -0.41 -4.78 -7.97
C ILE A 43 0.74 -5.75 -8.20
N PHE A 44 0.54 -6.74 -9.06
CA PHE A 44 1.55 -7.72 -9.41
C PHE A 44 1.34 -8.22 -10.85
N SER A 45 2.44 -8.46 -11.55
CA SER A 45 2.47 -9.05 -12.88
C SER A 45 3.75 -9.89 -13.01
N GLY A 46 3.67 -11.21 -12.90
CA GLY A 46 4.84 -12.07 -13.10
C GLY A 46 4.77 -13.48 -12.50
N GLN A 47 5.94 -14.11 -12.41
CA GLN A 47 6.15 -15.41 -11.76
C GLN A 47 6.60 -15.22 -10.32
N VAL A 48 5.97 -15.95 -9.40
CA VAL A 48 6.43 -16.05 -8.01
C VAL A 48 7.24 -17.32 -7.89
N SER A 49 8.55 -17.17 -7.69
CA SER A 49 9.42 -18.27 -7.28
C SER A 49 9.65 -18.19 -5.78
N ARG A 50 10.00 -19.31 -5.16
CA ARG A 50 10.36 -19.31 -3.73
C ARG A 50 11.55 -18.39 -3.44
N ASP A 51 12.47 -18.29 -4.40
CA ASP A 51 13.69 -17.49 -4.28
C ASP A 51 13.44 -15.98 -4.41
N ASN A 52 12.34 -15.57 -5.05
CA ASN A 52 12.00 -14.15 -5.27
C ASN A 52 10.89 -13.62 -4.36
N ILE A 53 10.41 -14.42 -3.40
CA ILE A 53 9.21 -14.09 -2.62
C ILE A 53 9.36 -12.80 -1.80
N GLY A 54 10.55 -12.52 -1.26
CA GLY A 54 10.81 -11.30 -0.49
C GLY A 54 10.73 -10.04 -1.36
N GLN A 55 11.35 -10.07 -2.54
CA GLN A 55 11.29 -8.96 -3.50
C GLN A 55 9.87 -8.77 -4.03
N THR A 56 9.16 -9.86 -4.33
CA THR A 56 7.77 -9.82 -4.78
C THR A 56 6.86 -9.22 -3.72
N MET A 57 7.04 -9.62 -2.45
CA MET A 57 6.28 -9.07 -1.33
C MET A 57 6.54 -7.56 -1.16
N LYS A 58 7.80 -7.12 -1.30
CA LYS A 58 8.14 -5.69 -1.28
C LYS A 58 7.42 -4.93 -2.39
N THR A 59 7.48 -5.41 -3.64
CA THR A 59 6.79 -4.78 -4.78
C THR A 59 5.28 -4.68 -4.54
N TYR A 60 4.66 -5.72 -3.97
CA TYR A 60 3.25 -5.72 -3.63
C TYR A 60 2.93 -4.64 -2.58
N LEU A 61 3.72 -4.55 -1.51
CA LEU A 61 3.54 -3.56 -0.44
C LEU A 61 3.74 -2.13 -0.94
N ASP A 62 4.76 -1.90 -1.75
CA ASP A 62 5.05 -0.59 -2.37
C ASP A 62 3.91 -0.17 -3.31
N SER A 63 3.44 -1.10 -4.16
CA SER A 63 2.31 -0.84 -5.07
C SER A 63 1.02 -0.56 -4.29
N PHE A 64 0.77 -1.29 -3.21
CA PHE A 64 -0.38 -1.04 -2.35
C PHE A 64 -0.29 0.32 -1.65
N ARG A 65 0.90 0.74 -1.19
CA ARG A 65 1.14 2.09 -0.65
C ARG A 65 0.78 3.16 -1.69
N ASP A 66 1.20 2.97 -2.93
CA ASP A 66 0.99 3.94 -4.01
C ASP A 66 -0.49 4.06 -4.40
N ILE A 67 -1.21 2.93 -4.47
CA ILE A 67 -2.66 2.88 -4.67
C ILE A 67 -3.39 3.71 -3.61
N LEU A 68 -3.05 3.50 -2.33
CA LEU A 68 -3.66 4.24 -1.23
C LEU A 68 -3.37 5.74 -1.32
N ASN A 69 -2.14 6.12 -1.63
CA ASN A 69 -1.75 7.52 -1.77
C ASN A 69 -2.42 8.20 -2.97
N ASP A 70 -2.56 7.50 -4.09
CA ASP A 70 -3.31 8.00 -5.24
C ASP A 70 -4.79 8.21 -4.90
N ALA A 71 -5.41 7.26 -4.18
CA ALA A 71 -6.80 7.37 -3.76
C ALA A 71 -7.04 8.57 -2.82
N ILE A 72 -6.09 8.86 -1.92
CA ILE A 72 -6.09 10.06 -1.08
C ILE A 72 -5.96 11.32 -1.93
N ARG A 73 -5.03 11.32 -2.90
CA ARG A 73 -4.78 12.46 -3.78
C ARG A 73 -6.00 12.82 -4.62
N ILE A 74 -6.69 11.83 -5.20
CA ILE A 74 -7.91 12.02 -6.01
C ILE A 74 -9.01 12.70 -5.20
N GLN A 75 -9.08 12.42 -3.90
CA GLN A 75 -10.07 13.00 -2.99
C GLN A 75 -9.60 14.31 -2.33
N GLU A 76 -8.46 14.85 -2.79
CA GLU A 76 -7.87 16.11 -2.34
C GLU A 76 -7.67 16.19 -0.81
N LYS A 77 -7.33 15.06 -0.20
CA LYS A 77 -7.09 15.00 1.25
C LYS A 77 -5.62 15.25 1.59
N ASP A 78 -5.38 15.95 2.69
CA ASP A 78 -4.02 16.26 3.17
C ASP A 78 -3.39 15.12 3.99
N PHE A 79 -3.53 13.90 3.51
CA PHE A 79 -2.90 12.73 4.12
C PHE A 79 -1.86 12.11 3.18
N LYS A 80 -1.02 11.25 3.74
CA LYS A 80 -0.11 10.36 3.04
C LYS A 80 -0.04 9.04 3.80
N VAL A 81 0.00 7.93 3.07
CA VAL A 81 0.34 6.63 3.63
C VAL A 81 1.85 6.41 3.55
N ILE A 82 2.45 6.06 4.67
CA ILE A 82 3.86 5.76 4.81
C ILE A 82 4.03 4.31 5.21
N LEU A 83 4.99 3.64 4.58
CA LEU A 83 5.35 2.27 4.90
C LEU A 83 6.44 2.28 5.98
N VAL A 84 6.16 1.58 7.07
CA VAL A 84 7.05 1.45 8.22
C VAL A 84 7.33 -0.02 8.44
N THR A 85 8.60 -0.40 8.49
CA THR A 85 9.03 -1.79 8.64
C THR A 85 9.67 -2.03 10.01
N GLN A 86 9.36 -3.19 10.57
CA GLN A 86 9.96 -3.81 11.75
C GLN A 86 10.44 -5.23 11.36
N PRO A 87 11.31 -5.87 12.16
CA PRO A 87 11.83 -7.21 11.82
C PRO A 87 10.77 -8.26 11.48
N GLU A 88 9.57 -8.16 12.05
CA GLU A 88 8.48 -9.14 11.87
C GLU A 88 7.21 -8.55 11.25
N TYR A 89 7.13 -7.23 11.09
CA TYR A 89 5.88 -6.56 10.71
C TYR A 89 6.12 -5.42 9.75
N VAL A 90 5.13 -5.22 8.87
CA VAL A 90 5.03 -4.05 8.00
C VAL A 90 3.75 -3.30 8.36
N MET A 91 3.86 -1.99 8.53
CA MET A 91 2.76 -1.11 8.91
C MET A 91 2.55 -0.03 7.86
N PHE A 92 1.29 0.20 7.50
CA PHE A 92 0.87 1.35 6.70
C PHE A 92 0.36 2.42 7.66
N VAL A 93 1.07 3.53 7.74
CA VAL A 93 0.73 4.66 8.62
C VAL A 93 0.09 5.75 7.80
N LEU A 94 -1.19 6.05 8.07
CA LEU A 94 -1.86 7.22 7.52
C LEU A 94 -1.47 8.45 8.35
N LEU A 95 -0.87 9.43 7.70
CA LEU A 95 -0.30 10.61 8.35
C LEU A 95 -0.75 11.88 7.64
N GLN A 96 -1.06 12.94 8.39
CA GLN A 96 -1.21 14.27 7.78
C GLN A 96 0.13 14.73 7.21
N LYS A 97 0.15 15.33 6.01
CA LYS A 97 1.44 15.68 5.37
C LYS A 97 2.28 16.64 6.22
N SER A 98 1.61 17.55 6.94
CA SER A 98 2.24 18.47 7.90
C SER A 98 3.01 17.79 9.04
N MET A 99 2.67 16.54 9.36
CA MET A 99 3.30 15.79 10.46
C MET A 99 4.51 14.96 10.00
N LEU A 100 4.85 14.97 8.71
CA LEU A 100 5.87 14.09 8.13
C LEU A 100 7.23 14.22 8.81
N GLU A 101 7.73 15.44 8.95
CA GLU A 101 9.07 15.66 9.52
C GLU A 101 9.12 15.26 11.00
N ASN A 102 8.10 15.63 11.78
CA ASN A 102 7.99 15.20 13.18
C ASN A 102 7.92 13.66 13.30
N PHE A 103 7.19 13.00 12.40
CA PHE A 103 7.10 11.54 12.39
C PHE A 103 8.44 10.89 12.07
N LYS A 104 9.20 11.42 11.09
CA LYS A 104 10.55 10.96 10.77
C LYS A 104 11.48 11.06 11.98
N GLU A 105 11.44 12.18 12.71
CA GLU A 105 12.24 12.37 13.92
C GLU A 105 11.88 11.33 15.00
N ILE A 106 10.59 11.10 15.25
CA ILE A 106 10.16 10.06 16.20
C ILE A 106 10.70 8.68 15.78
N VAL A 107 10.59 8.33 14.49
CA VAL A 107 11.00 7.02 13.99
C VAL A 107 12.51 6.78 14.13
N LYS A 108 13.36 7.81 13.99
CA LYS A 108 14.81 7.71 14.22
C LYS A 108 15.17 7.21 15.63
N HIS A 109 14.28 7.42 16.61
CA HIS A 109 14.46 6.96 18.00
C HIS A 109 13.84 5.58 18.27
N THR A 110 13.38 4.87 17.24
CA THR A 110 12.76 3.54 17.35
C THR A 110 13.56 2.50 16.57
N LYS A 111 13.18 1.23 16.70
CA LYS A 111 13.71 0.15 15.83
C LYS A 111 13.05 0.10 14.44
N ASN A 112 12.14 1.03 14.15
CA ASN A 112 11.39 1.06 12.91
C ASN A 112 12.24 1.66 11.78
N LYS A 113 11.99 1.20 10.55
CA LYS A 113 12.54 1.82 9.34
C LYS A 113 11.42 2.40 8.49
N LEU A 114 11.70 3.53 7.85
CA LEU A 114 10.83 4.09 6.82
C LEU A 114 11.32 3.58 5.47
N GLU A 115 10.39 3.07 4.67
CA GLU A 115 10.68 2.77 3.26
C GLU A 115 10.38 4.04 2.45
N GLU A 116 11.36 4.55 1.70
CA GLU A 116 11.21 5.74 0.86
C GLU A 116 10.29 5.51 -0.35
#